data_AF-A0A2V9SF79-F1
#
_entry.id   AF-A0A2V9SF79-F1
#
_cell.length_a   1.000
_cell.length_b   1.000
_cell.length_c   1.000
_cell.angle_alpha   90.00
_cell.angle_beta   90.00
_cell.angle_gamma   90.00
#
_symmetry.space_group_name_H-M   'P 1'
#
loop_
_entity.id
_entity.type
_entity.pdbx_description
1 polymer ?
#
loop_
_entity_poly.entity_id
_entity_poly.type
_entity_poly.pdbx_seq_one_letter_code
_entity_poly.pdbx_strand_id
1 'polypeptide(L)'
;MGTWRAISDALAAIEKLAWDELKCLHMEVSDPYFKVEDGETLGFITDSYTSYRTDLTRSEEELFNSMDSACRRCVRKAEKSGVTIEEAHDHGFADEYYEQLKDVFAKQGLVPTYDVERVRALIKNLEPTGRLLLVRARDPEGKCIATGIFPGFNKIAEF
;
A
#
# COMPACT_ATOMS: atom_id res chain seq x y z
N MET A 1 -5.97 2.42 30.10
CA MET A 1 -7.25 1.72 30.35
C MET A 1 -8.35 2.05 29.33
N GLY A 2 -8.17 2.97 28.35
CA GLY A 2 -9.25 3.40 27.44
C GLY A 2 -9.28 2.74 26.05
N THR A 3 -8.21 2.10 25.58
CA THR A 3 -8.10 1.55 24.21
C THR A 3 -8.62 0.12 24.06
N TRP A 4 -8.40 -0.75 25.06
CA TRP A 4 -8.80 -2.17 25.01
C TRP A 4 -10.31 -2.40 24.90
N ARG A 5 -11.13 -1.55 25.54
CA ARG A 5 -12.60 -1.66 25.47
C ARG A 5 -13.11 -1.41 24.05
N ALA A 6 -12.51 -0.47 23.32
CA ALA A 6 -12.99 -0.07 22.00
C ALA A 6 -12.78 -1.13 20.92
N ILE A 7 -11.69 -1.90 20.96
CA ILE A 7 -11.38 -2.94 19.96
C ILE A 7 -12.30 -4.15 20.15
N SER A 8 -12.47 -4.60 21.40
CA SER A 8 -13.34 -5.73 21.72
C SER A 8 -14.80 -5.43 21.36
N ASP A 9 -15.29 -4.22 21.69
CA ASP A 9 -16.65 -3.78 21.33
C ASP A 9 -16.82 -3.69 19.80
N ALA A 10 -15.80 -3.21 19.07
CA ALA A 10 -15.85 -3.13 17.61
C ALA A 10 -15.91 -4.51 16.96
N LEU A 11 -15.12 -5.47 17.44
CA LEU A 11 -15.16 -6.85 16.93
C LEU A 11 -16.49 -7.53 17.19
N ALA A 12 -17.04 -7.39 18.40
CA ALA A 12 -18.35 -7.94 18.72
C ALA A 12 -19.46 -7.35 17.81
N ALA A 13 -19.36 -6.05 17.48
CA ALA A 13 -20.29 -5.41 16.56
C ALA A 13 -20.14 -5.92 15.11
N ILE A 14 -18.92 -6.11 14.62
CA ILE A 14 -18.65 -6.67 13.28
C ILE A 14 -19.12 -8.12 13.21
N GLU A 15 -18.89 -8.91 14.27
CA GLU A 15 -19.35 -10.30 14.37
C GLU A 15 -20.87 -10.39 14.25
N LYS A 16 -21.58 -9.57 15.02
CA LYS A 16 -23.04 -9.47 14.95
C LYS A 16 -23.51 -9.12 13.53
N LEU A 17 -22.91 -8.11 12.91
CA LEU A 17 -23.24 -7.71 11.53
C LEU A 17 -23.01 -8.87 10.55
N ALA A 18 -21.86 -9.55 10.63
CA ALA A 18 -21.49 -10.63 9.73
C ALA A 18 -22.46 -11.82 9.83
N TRP A 19 -22.79 -12.28 11.04
CA TRP A 19 -23.58 -13.50 11.23
C TRP A 19 -25.08 -13.26 11.25
N ASP A 20 -25.53 -12.19 11.92
CA ASP A 20 -26.95 -11.97 12.14
C ASP A 20 -27.60 -11.26 10.96
N GLU A 21 -26.88 -10.34 10.32
CA GLU A 21 -27.44 -9.51 9.24
C GLU A 21 -27.00 -9.99 7.85
N LEU A 22 -25.69 -10.10 7.63
CA LEU A 22 -25.13 -10.44 6.31
C LEU A 22 -25.14 -11.95 6.01
N LYS A 23 -25.35 -12.78 7.04
CA LYS A 23 -25.34 -14.25 6.94
C LYS A 23 -24.06 -14.80 6.30
N CYS A 24 -22.92 -14.18 6.63
CA CYS A 24 -21.62 -14.61 6.17
C CYS A 24 -21.31 -16.05 6.62
N LEU A 25 -20.55 -16.78 5.80
CA LEU A 25 -20.00 -18.10 6.18
C LEU A 25 -18.66 -17.99 6.90
N HIS A 26 -17.95 -16.87 6.70
CA HIS A 26 -16.62 -16.62 7.24
C HIS A 26 -16.42 -15.11 7.43
N MET A 27 -15.60 -14.76 8.42
CA MET A 27 -15.23 -13.40 8.78
C MET A 27 -13.75 -13.40 9.13
N GLU A 28 -13.00 -12.50 8.49
CA GLU A 28 -11.60 -12.25 8.75
C GLU A 28 -11.42 -10.76 9.02
N VAL A 29 -10.60 -10.42 10.01
CA VAL A 29 -10.24 -9.04 10.34
C VAL A 29 -8.73 -8.94 10.41
N SER A 30 -8.17 -8.00 9.67
CA SER A 30 -6.75 -7.65 9.72
C SER A 30 -6.62 -6.19 10.11
N ASP A 31 -5.94 -5.92 11.21
CA ASP A 31 -5.65 -4.57 11.66
C ASP A 31 -4.25 -4.52 12.31
N PRO A 32 -3.39 -3.57 11.94
CA PRO A 32 -2.02 -3.52 12.43
C PRO A 32 -1.85 -3.15 13.90
N TYR A 33 -2.92 -2.70 14.56
CA TYR A 33 -2.97 -2.42 15.99
C TYR A 33 -3.71 -3.52 16.76
N PHE A 34 -4.21 -4.54 16.06
CA PHE A 34 -4.80 -5.71 16.68
C PHE A 34 -3.72 -6.57 17.30
N LYS A 35 -3.89 -6.89 18.58
CA LYS A 35 -3.00 -7.82 19.26
C LYS A 35 -3.60 -9.21 19.22
N VAL A 36 -2.75 -10.22 19.15
CA VAL A 36 -3.15 -11.63 19.15
C VAL A 36 -4.05 -11.93 20.37
N GLU A 37 -3.69 -11.40 21.54
CA GLU A 37 -4.43 -11.64 22.78
C GLU A 37 -5.86 -11.07 22.75
N ASP A 38 -6.09 -9.97 22.00
CA ASP A 38 -7.42 -9.36 21.85
C ASP A 38 -8.36 -10.30 21.07
N GLY A 39 -7.84 -11.06 20.09
CA GLY A 39 -8.60 -12.01 19.29
C GLY A 39 -8.80 -13.36 19.96
N GLU A 40 -7.78 -13.88 20.63
CA GLU A 40 -7.87 -15.15 21.39
C GLU A 40 -8.95 -15.07 22.47
N THR A 41 -9.06 -13.93 23.16
CA THR A 41 -10.09 -13.70 24.19
C THR A 41 -11.51 -13.76 23.63
N LEU A 42 -11.68 -13.47 22.33
CA LEU A 42 -12.95 -13.50 21.61
C LEU A 42 -13.17 -14.79 20.82
N GLY A 43 -12.25 -15.76 20.90
CA GLY A 43 -12.38 -17.06 20.23
C GLY A 43 -11.97 -17.07 18.74
N PHE A 44 -11.28 -16.03 18.27
CA PHE A 44 -10.76 -16.00 16.90
C PHE A 44 -9.56 -16.94 16.74
N ILE A 45 -9.42 -17.49 15.53
CA ILE A 45 -8.14 -18.04 15.08
C ILE A 45 -7.28 -16.86 14.67
N THR A 46 -6.18 -16.66 15.37
CA THR A 46 -5.29 -15.50 15.19
C THR A 46 -3.98 -15.91 14.55
N ASP A 47 -3.52 -15.10 13.59
CA ASP A 47 -2.18 -15.17 13.03
C ASP A 47 -1.62 -13.75 12.89
N SER A 48 -0.29 -13.62 12.79
CA SER A 48 0.38 -12.35 12.58
C SER A 48 1.47 -12.50 11.54
N TYR A 49 1.60 -11.48 10.69
CA TYR A 49 2.68 -11.39 9.72
C TYR A 49 3.48 -10.11 9.93
N THR A 50 4.78 -10.19 9.65
CA THR A 50 5.67 -9.05 9.73
C THR A 50 5.61 -8.26 8.42
N SER A 51 5.54 -6.93 8.53
CA SER A 51 5.73 -6.02 7.40
C SER A 51 6.83 -5.00 7.72
N TYR A 52 7.36 -4.35 6.70
CA TYR A 52 8.30 -3.25 6.85
C TYR A 52 7.54 -1.95 7.07
N ARG A 53 8.06 -1.07 7.93
CA ARG A 53 7.49 0.26 8.17
C ARG A 53 8.59 1.30 8.24
N THR A 54 8.32 2.42 7.60
CA THR A 54 9.17 3.61 7.63
C THR A 54 8.42 4.74 8.33
N ASP A 55 9.03 5.32 9.35
CA ASP A 55 8.45 6.46 10.07
C ASP A 55 8.71 7.77 9.31
N LEU A 56 7.69 8.22 8.57
CA LEU A 56 7.74 9.43 7.76
C LEU A 56 7.69 10.74 8.58
N THR A 57 7.65 10.68 9.92
CA THR A 57 7.78 11.88 10.77
C THR A 57 9.24 12.35 10.90
N ARG A 58 10.19 11.48 10.52
CA ARG A 58 11.63 11.77 10.48
C ARG A 58 11.98 12.67 9.31
N SER A 59 13.12 13.34 9.38
CA SER A 59 13.59 14.17 8.27
C SER A 59 13.98 13.33 7.06
N GLU A 60 13.92 13.91 5.86
CA GLU A 60 14.38 13.25 4.62
C GLU A 60 15.84 12.77 4.73
N GLU A 61 16.71 13.58 5.33
CA GLU A 61 18.11 13.23 5.55
C GLU A 61 18.25 11.99 6.46
N GLU A 62 17.49 11.95 7.55
CA GLU A 62 17.49 10.81 8.48
C GLU A 62 16.96 9.53 7.82
N LEU A 63 15.85 9.65 7.07
CA LEU A 63 15.28 8.55 6.31
C LEU A 63 16.28 8.01 5.29
N PHE A 64 16.85 8.90 4.49
CA PHE A 64 17.81 8.52 3.46
C PHE A 64 19.06 7.87 4.05
N ASN A 65 19.61 8.42 5.14
CA ASN A 65 20.79 7.87 5.80
C ASN A 65 20.53 6.51 6.46
N SER A 66 19.27 6.22 6.83
CA SER A 66 18.88 4.93 7.41
C SER A 66 18.76 3.78 6.40
N MET A 67 18.62 4.09 5.10
CA MET A 67 18.60 3.06 4.04
C MET A 67 19.93 2.34 3.94
N ASP A 68 19.97 1.12 3.40
CA ASP A 68 21.23 0.42 3.19
C ASP A 68 22.14 1.15 2.17
N SER A 69 23.44 0.87 2.22
CA SER A 69 24.43 1.59 1.40
C SER A 69 24.27 1.34 -0.11
N ALA A 70 23.70 0.21 -0.52
CA ALA A 70 23.44 -0.10 -1.92
C ALA A 70 22.23 0.69 -2.43
N CYS A 71 21.15 0.76 -1.64
CA CYS A 71 19.97 1.58 -1.92
C CYS A 71 20.35 3.06 -2.10
N ARG A 72 21.08 3.65 -1.14
CA ARG A 72 21.56 5.05 -1.26
C ARG A 72 22.45 5.29 -2.47
N ARG A 73 23.18 4.28 -2.95
CA ARG A 73 24.00 4.36 -4.17
C ARG A 73 23.12 4.34 -5.42
N CYS A 74 22.09 3.52 -5.44
CA CYS A 74 21.13 3.45 -6.53
C CYS A 74 20.36 4.77 -6.69
N VAL A 75 19.89 5.37 -5.60
CA VAL A 75 19.20 6.68 -5.62
C VAL A 75 20.10 7.76 -6.24
N ARG A 76 21.32 7.96 -5.71
CA ARG A 76 22.28 8.94 -6.27
C ARG A 76 22.64 8.65 -7.72
N LYS A 77 22.70 7.37 -8.12
CA LYS A 77 22.97 7.00 -9.50
C LYS A 77 21.81 7.39 -10.41
N ALA A 78 20.56 7.19 -9.98
CA ALA A 78 19.38 7.60 -10.73
C ALA A 78 19.38 9.13 -10.96
N GLU A 79 19.59 9.91 -9.90
CA GLU A 79 19.73 11.37 -9.98
C GLU A 79 20.84 11.79 -10.95
N LYS A 80 22.05 11.22 -10.80
CA LYS A 80 23.19 11.52 -11.68
C LYS A 80 22.93 11.12 -13.14
N SER A 81 22.09 10.11 -13.36
CA SER A 81 21.70 9.66 -14.70
C SER A 81 20.56 10.49 -15.29
N GLY A 82 20.09 11.53 -14.58
CA GLY A 82 19.04 12.44 -15.04
C GLY A 82 17.62 11.88 -14.93
N VAL A 83 17.41 10.87 -14.07
CA VAL A 83 16.06 10.39 -13.77
C VAL A 83 15.30 11.47 -12.99
N THR A 84 14.08 11.78 -13.42
CA THR A 84 13.19 12.72 -12.73
C THR A 84 11.97 11.99 -12.20
N ILE A 85 11.43 12.46 -11.07
CA ILE A 85 10.17 11.97 -10.50
C ILE A 85 9.10 13.04 -10.66
N GLU A 86 7.94 12.67 -11.16
CA GLU A 86 6.76 13.53 -11.25
C GLU A 86 5.55 12.90 -10.55
N GLU A 87 4.71 13.73 -9.95
CA GLU A 87 3.36 13.34 -9.55
C GLU A 87 2.46 13.30 -10.80
N ALA A 88 1.66 12.25 -10.92
CA ALA A 88 0.83 12.00 -12.10
C ALA A 88 -0.66 12.13 -11.77
N HIS A 89 -1.42 12.74 -12.67
CA HIS A 89 -2.87 12.95 -12.53
C HIS A 89 -3.66 12.62 -13.80
N ASP A 90 -2.98 12.23 -14.89
CA ASP A 90 -3.64 11.92 -16.15
C ASP A 90 -4.13 10.46 -16.23
N HIS A 91 -5.09 10.24 -17.12
CA HIS A 91 -5.68 8.92 -17.34
C HIS A 91 -4.70 7.88 -17.91
N GLY A 92 -3.59 8.30 -18.53
CA GLY A 92 -2.60 7.40 -19.12
C GLY A 92 -1.74 6.67 -18.07
N PHE A 93 -1.74 7.15 -16.83
CA PHE A 93 -0.98 6.55 -15.74
C PHE A 93 -1.35 5.07 -15.50
N ALA A 94 -2.64 4.74 -15.53
CA ALA A 94 -3.10 3.37 -15.27
C ALA A 94 -2.56 2.37 -16.29
N ASP A 95 -2.43 2.79 -17.54
CA ASP A 95 -1.93 1.95 -18.62
C ASP A 95 -0.43 1.73 -18.49
N GLU A 96 0.34 2.79 -18.25
CA GLU A 96 1.79 2.70 -18.01
C GLU A 96 2.11 1.82 -16.79
N TYR A 97 1.36 1.99 -15.69
CA TYR A 97 1.49 1.15 -14.50
C TYR A 97 1.19 -0.31 -14.79
N TYR A 98 0.09 -0.59 -15.49
CA TYR A 98 -0.34 -1.96 -15.76
C TYR A 98 0.59 -2.68 -16.75
N GLU A 99 1.12 -2.00 -17.75
CA GLU A 99 2.16 -2.55 -18.63
C GLU A 99 3.42 -2.93 -17.83
N GLN A 100 3.89 -2.05 -16.94
CA GLN A 100 5.05 -2.34 -16.09
C GLN A 100 4.79 -3.50 -15.11
N LEU A 101 3.57 -3.60 -14.56
CA LEU A 101 3.16 -4.70 -13.71
C LEU A 101 3.21 -6.04 -14.46
N LYS A 102 2.71 -6.09 -15.69
CA LYS A 102 2.81 -7.28 -16.54
C LYS A 102 4.26 -7.70 -16.77
N ASP A 103 5.14 -6.74 -17.06
CA ASP A 103 6.56 -7.02 -17.25
C ASP A 103 7.23 -7.59 -15.99
N VAL A 104 6.87 -7.08 -14.80
CA VAL A 104 7.36 -7.60 -13.51
C VAL A 104 6.90 -9.03 -13.27
N PHE A 105 5.61 -9.32 -13.50
CA PHE A 105 5.04 -10.65 -13.33
C PHE A 105 5.60 -11.65 -14.35
N ALA A 106 5.77 -11.23 -15.61
CA ALA A 106 6.33 -12.06 -16.68
C ALA A 106 7.76 -12.53 -16.36
N LYS A 107 8.58 -11.68 -15.71
CA LYS A 107 9.94 -12.07 -15.24
C LYS A 107 9.92 -13.21 -14.22
N GLN A 108 8.79 -13.44 -13.55
CA GLN A 108 8.58 -14.50 -12.58
C GLN A 108 7.75 -15.67 -13.14
N GLY A 109 7.37 -15.63 -14.43
CA GLY A 109 6.48 -16.62 -15.04
C GLY A 109 5.04 -16.54 -14.55
N LEU A 110 4.62 -15.38 -14.04
CA LEU A 110 3.28 -15.11 -13.51
C LEU A 110 2.51 -14.11 -14.39
N VAL A 111 1.22 -13.94 -14.08
CA VAL A 111 0.36 -12.89 -14.64
C VAL A 111 -0.29 -12.09 -13.51
N PRO A 112 -0.58 -10.78 -13.69
CA PRO A 112 -1.29 -10.01 -12.70
C PRO A 112 -2.62 -10.64 -12.28
N THR A 113 -2.97 -10.53 -11.00
CA THR A 113 -4.19 -11.13 -10.42
C THR A 113 -5.46 -10.29 -10.65
N TYR A 114 -5.31 -9.13 -11.27
CA TYR A 114 -6.37 -8.19 -11.61
C TYR A 114 -6.04 -7.51 -12.95
N ASP A 115 -7.05 -6.90 -13.59
CA ASP A 115 -6.89 -6.16 -14.83
C ASP A 115 -6.65 -4.66 -14.62
N VAL A 116 -6.38 -3.94 -15.70
CA VAL A 116 -6.19 -2.48 -15.67
C VAL A 116 -7.42 -1.74 -15.13
N GLU A 117 -8.63 -2.28 -15.26
CA GLU A 117 -9.85 -1.66 -14.74
C GLU A 117 -9.82 -1.54 -13.22
N ARG A 118 -9.18 -2.50 -12.52
CA ARG A 118 -8.97 -2.39 -11.07
C ARG A 118 -8.12 -1.17 -10.70
N VAL A 119 -7.08 -0.88 -11.48
CA VAL A 119 -6.20 0.29 -11.30
C VAL A 119 -6.98 1.57 -11.59
N ARG A 120 -7.73 1.62 -12.69
CA ARG A 120 -8.57 2.77 -13.06
C ARG A 120 -9.62 3.05 -11.99
N ALA A 121 -10.26 2.01 -11.46
CA ALA A 121 -11.24 2.13 -10.38
C ALA A 121 -10.60 2.68 -9.09
N LEU A 122 -9.38 2.24 -8.74
CA LEU A 122 -8.65 2.78 -7.59
C LEU A 122 -8.40 4.29 -7.75
N ILE A 123 -7.83 4.69 -8.89
CA ILE A 123 -7.52 6.10 -9.19
C ILE A 123 -8.80 6.95 -9.15
N LYS A 124 -9.84 6.54 -9.89
CA LYS A 124 -11.11 7.26 -9.98
C LYS A 124 -11.73 7.55 -8.60
N ASN A 125 -11.61 6.63 -7.65
CA ASN A 125 -12.28 6.74 -6.36
C ASN A 125 -11.41 7.35 -5.26
N LEU A 126 -10.08 7.20 -5.31
CA LEU A 126 -9.20 7.68 -4.23
C LEU A 126 -8.41 8.95 -4.56
N GLU A 127 -8.05 9.18 -5.82
CA GLU A 127 -7.29 10.38 -6.22
C GLU A 127 -8.02 11.68 -5.85
N PRO A 128 -9.35 11.84 -6.11
CA PRO A 128 -10.08 13.04 -5.71
C PRO A 128 -10.15 13.28 -4.19
N THR A 129 -9.83 12.28 -3.38
CA THR A 129 -9.85 12.39 -1.91
C THR A 129 -8.54 12.90 -1.32
N GLY A 130 -7.50 13.07 -2.14
CA GLY A 130 -6.14 13.43 -1.70
C GLY A 130 -5.43 12.30 -0.94
N ARG A 131 -5.87 11.05 -1.14
CA ARG A 131 -5.38 9.85 -0.43
C ARG A 131 -4.69 8.85 -1.34
N LEU A 132 -4.30 9.28 -2.52
CA LEU A 132 -3.61 8.44 -3.49
C LEU A 132 -2.48 9.26 -4.10
N LEU A 133 -1.24 8.82 -3.88
CA LEU A 133 -0.07 9.37 -4.55
C LEU A 133 0.28 8.49 -5.75
N LEU A 134 0.32 9.10 -6.93
CA LEU A 134 0.71 8.46 -8.18
C LEU A 134 2.01 9.11 -8.65
N VAL A 135 3.06 8.33 -8.85
CA VAL A 135 4.37 8.86 -9.28
C VAL A 135 4.90 8.14 -10.50
N ARG A 136 5.59 8.89 -11.36
CA ARG A 136 6.37 8.34 -12.47
C ARG A 136 7.83 8.70 -12.31
N ALA A 137 8.70 7.75 -12.62
CA ALA A 137 10.09 8.02 -12.93
C ALA A 137 10.23 8.15 -14.45
N ARG A 138 10.85 9.24 -14.91
CA ARG A 138 11.21 9.46 -16.31
C ARG A 138 12.72 9.45 -16.51
N ASP A 139 13.17 8.89 -17.61
CA ASP A 139 14.57 9.02 -18.05
C ASP A 139 14.85 10.41 -18.66
N PRO A 140 16.11 10.75 -18.97
CA PRO A 140 16.46 12.05 -19.56
C PRO A 140 15.77 12.36 -20.89
N GLU A 141 15.35 11.33 -21.61
CA GLU A 141 14.59 11.43 -22.87
C GLU A 141 13.09 11.63 -22.64
N GLY A 142 12.63 11.61 -21.39
CA GLY A 142 11.24 11.81 -20.98
C GLY A 142 10.37 10.55 -21.00
N LYS A 143 10.95 9.38 -21.28
CA LYS A 143 10.22 8.11 -21.28
C LYS A 143 9.93 7.69 -19.84
N CYS A 144 8.69 7.27 -19.56
CA CYS A 144 8.35 6.66 -18.28
C CYS A 144 9.04 5.29 -18.16
N ILE A 145 9.85 5.12 -17.11
CA ILE A 145 10.63 3.90 -16.85
C ILE A 145 10.17 3.15 -15.60
N ALA A 146 9.42 3.81 -14.72
CA ALA A 146 8.78 3.19 -13.55
C ALA A 146 7.57 4.02 -13.10
N THR A 147 6.64 3.38 -12.42
CA THR A 147 5.44 3.96 -11.81
C THR A 147 5.31 3.47 -10.37
N GLY A 148 4.67 4.27 -9.53
CA GLY A 148 4.33 3.90 -8.16
C GLY A 148 2.93 4.40 -7.80
N ILE A 149 2.16 3.55 -7.12
CA ILE A 149 0.83 3.87 -6.59
C ILE A 149 0.89 3.67 -5.08
N PHE A 150 0.61 4.72 -4.31
CA PHE A 150 0.69 4.70 -2.87
C PHE A 150 -0.62 5.20 -2.25
N PRO A 151 -1.55 4.28 -1.89
CA PRO A 151 -2.73 4.63 -1.13
C PRO A 151 -2.36 5.03 0.29
N GLY A 152 -2.87 6.18 0.75
CA GLY A 152 -2.70 6.68 2.10
C GLY A 152 -4.03 6.72 2.85
N PHE A 153 -4.09 6.13 4.04
CA PHE A 153 -5.25 6.26 4.91
C PHE A 153 -4.85 6.50 6.36
N ASN A 154 -5.53 7.46 7.00
CA ASN A 154 -5.24 7.91 8.35
C ASN A 154 -3.76 8.31 8.56
N LYS A 155 -2.98 7.44 9.21
CA LYS A 155 -1.58 7.66 9.58
C LYS A 155 -0.61 6.76 8.82
N ILE A 156 -1.09 5.97 7.87
CA ILE A 156 -0.31 4.96 7.16
C ILE A 156 -0.49 5.16 5.65
N ALA A 157 0.61 5.06 4.91
CA ALA A 157 0.60 4.87 3.46
C ALA A 157 1.17 3.49 3.17
N GLU A 158 0.51 2.78 2.24
CA GLU A 158 0.88 1.41 1.85
C GLU A 158 1.68 1.43 0.54
N PHE A 159 2.62 0.48 0.41
CA PHE A 159 3.58 0.35 -0.70
C PHE A 159 3.73 -1.11 -1.15
#